data_AF-A0A8C1RTD0-F1
#
_entry.id   AF-A0A8C1RTD0-F1
#
_cell.length_a   1.000
_cell.length_b   1.000
_cell.length_c   1.000
_cell.angle_alpha   90.00
_cell.angle_beta   90.00
_cell.angle_gamma   90.00
#
_symmetry.space_group_name_H-M   'P 1'
#
loop_
_entity.id
_entity.type
_entity.pdbx_description
1 polymer ?
#
loop_
_entity_poly.entity_id
_entity_poly.type
_entity_poly.pdbx_seq_one_letter_code
_entity_poly.pdbx_strand_id
1 'polypeptide(L)'
;MLSSGATKGRGLACACTHKHLHTQINTTFSHTIVLHSHTSNFCKRWLHQNCKLGVSRVSLQGTVGARLPQSQNDKEQMLKNLREKIEPLQKHYHTTDKEWFGKSVLLSHLHQLNSKASCTCQSLLLDRMLNITETILQDLRGKAENEETKTRLTDVMTEVKILRHKYSEEQKVWRELQDIHSVEVKNGTNQKGALNSFLILYDLAY
;
A
#
# COMPACT_ATOMS: atom_id res chain seq x y z
N MET A 1 -39.29 5.72 -41.67
CA MET A 1 -39.38 6.47 -40.41
C MET A 1 -38.60 5.70 -39.35
N LEU A 2 -37.53 6.32 -38.81
CA LEU A 2 -36.97 6.28 -37.42
C LEU A 2 -37.03 4.94 -36.63
N SER A 3 -36.08 4.48 -35.81
CA SER A 3 -34.66 4.74 -35.46
C SER A 3 -34.36 3.86 -34.23
N SER A 4 -33.09 3.44 -34.01
CA SER A 4 -32.47 3.09 -32.70
C SER A 4 -32.99 1.85 -31.92
N GLY A 5 -32.22 0.99 -31.23
CA GLY A 5 -30.83 0.98 -30.80
C GLY A 5 -30.67 0.23 -29.45
N ALA A 6 -29.44 -0.22 -29.17
CA ALA A 6 -28.83 -0.54 -27.85
C ALA A 6 -28.83 -1.99 -27.28
N THR A 7 -27.62 -2.53 -27.22
CA THR A 7 -27.08 -3.63 -26.42
C THR A 7 -26.73 -3.21 -24.98
N LYS A 8 -26.79 -4.15 -24.00
CA LYS A 8 -26.04 -4.19 -22.71
C LYS A 8 -26.44 -5.47 -21.95
N GLY A 9 -25.60 -6.24 -21.28
CA GLY A 9 -24.20 -6.12 -20.88
C GLY A 9 -24.05 -6.98 -19.60
N ARG A 10 -23.28 -8.08 -19.69
CA ARG A 10 -22.97 -8.97 -18.55
C ARG A 10 -21.94 -8.29 -17.64
N GLY A 11 -22.25 -8.17 -16.35
CA GLY A 11 -21.28 -7.85 -15.29
C GLY A 11 -21.09 -9.06 -14.39
N LEU A 12 -19.92 -9.70 -14.46
CA LEU A 12 -19.52 -10.83 -13.63
C LEU A 12 -19.19 -10.36 -12.20
N ALA A 13 -19.84 -10.98 -11.23
CA ALA A 13 -19.55 -10.83 -9.81
C ALA A 13 -18.23 -11.53 -9.43
N CYS A 14 -17.45 -10.89 -8.55
CA CYS A 14 -16.26 -11.49 -7.94
C CYS A 14 -16.65 -12.68 -7.06
N ALA A 15 -16.20 -13.88 -7.43
CA ALA A 15 -16.20 -15.06 -6.56
C ALA A 15 -14.75 -15.44 -6.24
N CYS A 16 -14.35 -15.34 -4.97
CA CYS A 16 -13.06 -15.83 -4.49
C CYS A 16 -13.26 -17.18 -3.78
N THR A 17 -12.74 -18.25 -4.37
CA THR A 17 -12.72 -19.60 -3.78
C THR A 17 -11.45 -19.82 -2.95
N HIS A 18 -11.63 -20.45 -1.79
CA HIS A 18 -10.65 -20.64 -0.72
C HIS A 18 -9.85 -21.94 -0.91
N LYS A 19 -8.51 -21.90 -0.80
CA LYS A 19 -7.69 -23.10 -0.51
C LYS A 19 -6.58 -22.73 0.49
N HIS A 20 -6.56 -23.44 1.62
CA HIS A 20 -5.57 -23.30 2.70
C HIS A 20 -4.29 -24.07 2.37
N LEU A 21 -3.14 -23.48 2.68
CA LEU A 21 -1.89 -24.21 2.90
C LEU A 21 -1.18 -23.60 4.11
N HIS A 22 -0.90 -24.43 5.12
CA HIS A 22 -0.15 -24.09 6.32
C HIS A 22 1.34 -24.33 6.10
N THR A 23 2.19 -23.37 6.51
CA THR A 23 3.59 -23.67 6.85
C THR A 23 4.08 -22.75 7.97
N GLN A 24 4.54 -23.34 9.06
CA GLN A 24 5.17 -22.69 10.23
C GLN A 24 6.64 -22.37 9.94
N ILE A 25 7.15 -21.22 10.42
CA ILE A 25 8.59 -20.98 10.56
C ILE A 25 8.87 -20.23 11.88
N ASN A 26 9.82 -20.81 12.63
CA ASN A 26 10.34 -20.40 13.93
C ASN A 26 11.22 -19.13 13.88
N THR A 27 11.25 -18.45 15.02
CA THR A 27 11.93 -17.19 15.38
C THR A 27 13.44 -17.32 15.59
N THR A 28 14.24 -16.26 15.30
CA THR A 28 15.10 -15.52 16.28
C THR A 28 16.00 -14.39 15.68
N PHE A 29 16.00 -13.23 16.37
CA PHE A 29 17.00 -12.09 16.46
C PHE A 29 17.32 -11.23 15.20
N SER A 30 17.52 -9.90 15.22
CA SER A 30 17.54 -8.85 16.26
C SER A 30 17.44 -7.43 15.62
N HIS A 31 16.84 -6.47 16.34
CA HIS A 31 16.82 -5.00 16.11
C HIS A 31 16.34 -4.46 14.74
N THR A 32 15.07 -4.71 14.43
CA THR A 32 14.29 -3.89 13.47
C THR A 32 12.95 -3.61 14.13
N ILE A 33 12.46 -2.36 14.02
CA ILE A 33 11.22 -1.84 14.63
C ILE A 33 10.14 -2.91 14.67
N VAL A 34 9.93 -3.46 15.88
CA VAL A 34 8.92 -4.47 16.16
C VAL A 34 7.59 -3.75 16.33
N LEU A 35 6.85 -3.58 15.23
CA LEU A 35 5.40 -3.37 15.31
C LEU A 35 4.75 -4.74 15.61
N HIS A 36 4.86 -5.20 16.85
CA HIS A 36 4.13 -6.38 17.33
C HIS A 36 2.63 -6.03 17.37
N SER A 37 1.89 -6.59 16.42
CA SER A 37 0.64 -7.32 16.64
C SER A 37 -0.31 -6.82 17.75
N HIS A 38 -0.93 -5.65 17.61
CA HIS A 38 -2.25 -5.39 18.23
C HIS A 38 -3.14 -4.42 17.43
N THR A 39 -2.73 -4.02 16.22
CA THR A 39 -3.47 -3.09 15.36
C THR A 39 -4.39 -3.77 14.33
N SER A 40 -4.34 -5.11 14.23
CA SER A 40 -5.04 -5.91 13.21
C SER A 40 -6.56 -5.78 13.26
N ASN A 41 -7.17 -5.66 14.45
CA ASN A 41 -8.63 -5.59 14.57
C ASN A 41 -9.15 -4.16 14.52
N PHE A 42 -8.33 -3.18 14.93
CA PHE A 42 -8.70 -1.77 14.89
C PHE A 42 -8.70 -1.23 13.45
N CYS A 43 -7.68 -1.53 12.64
CA CYS A 43 -7.66 -1.17 11.22
C CYS A 43 -8.81 -1.83 10.43
N LYS A 44 -9.16 -3.09 10.75
CA LYS A 44 -10.26 -3.81 10.09
C LYS A 44 -11.64 -3.18 10.35
N ARG A 45 -11.89 -2.65 11.54
CA ARG A 45 -13.20 -2.09 11.93
C ARG A 45 -13.31 -0.59 11.66
N TRP A 46 -12.30 0.20 12.02
CA TRP A 46 -12.32 1.67 11.87
C TRP A 46 -12.44 2.12 10.40
N LEU A 47 -11.78 1.42 9.47
CA LEU A 47 -11.88 1.73 8.03
C LEU A 47 -13.22 1.28 7.41
N HIS A 48 -13.95 0.34 8.04
CA HIS A 48 -15.22 -0.15 7.52
C HIS A 48 -16.39 0.82 7.82
N GLN A 49 -16.29 1.63 8.88
CA GLN A 49 -17.29 2.65 9.24
C GLN A 49 -17.12 3.94 8.41
N ASN A 50 -15.87 4.40 8.21
CA ASN A 50 -15.60 5.63 7.45
C ASN A 50 -15.77 5.50 5.92
N CYS A 51 -15.76 4.27 5.37
CA CYS A 51 -16.09 4.05 3.95
C CYS A 51 -17.60 4.02 3.66
N LYS A 52 -18.49 4.01 4.67
CA LYS A 52 -19.96 3.95 4.45
C LYS A 52 -20.65 5.31 4.36
N LEU A 53 -19.98 6.41 4.71
CA LEU A 53 -20.58 7.76 4.70
C LEU A 53 -20.14 8.65 3.51
N GLY A 54 -19.44 8.08 2.53
CA GLY A 54 -19.01 8.77 1.31
C GLY A 54 -19.91 8.57 0.09
N VAL A 55 -21.18 8.15 0.25
CA VAL A 55 -22.14 8.10 -0.87
C VAL A 55 -22.96 9.38 -0.87
N SER A 56 -22.38 10.46 -1.38
CA SER A 56 -23.17 11.59 -1.86
C SER A 56 -23.12 11.61 -3.38
N ARG A 57 -24.29 11.39 -3.98
CA ARG A 57 -24.59 11.53 -5.40
C ARG A 57 -24.04 12.85 -5.92
N VAL A 58 -22.98 12.83 -6.74
CA VAL A 58 -22.68 13.95 -7.63
C VAL A 58 -23.39 13.70 -8.95
N SER A 59 -24.33 14.60 -9.20
CA SER A 59 -25.10 14.77 -10.43
C SER A 59 -24.20 14.71 -11.67
N LEU A 60 -24.68 14.04 -12.72
CA LEU A 60 -24.16 14.16 -14.07
C LEU A 60 -24.19 15.63 -14.49
N GLN A 61 -23.01 16.25 -14.67
CA GLN A 61 -22.70 17.25 -15.70
C GLN A 61 -21.29 17.80 -15.48
N GLY A 62 -20.44 17.74 -16.51
CA GLY A 62 -19.15 18.45 -16.53
C GLY A 62 -17.99 17.60 -17.04
N THR A 63 -17.76 17.65 -18.35
CA THR A 63 -16.56 17.22 -19.06
C THR A 63 -15.25 17.65 -18.39
N VAL A 64 -14.30 16.71 -18.22
CA VAL A 64 -12.88 16.75 -18.64
C VAL A 64 -12.09 15.69 -17.85
N GLY A 65 -11.42 14.78 -18.55
CA GLY A 65 -10.29 14.02 -18.01
C GLY A 65 -10.54 12.60 -17.49
N ALA A 66 -11.39 11.80 -18.15
CA ALA A 66 -11.39 10.36 -17.91
C ALA A 66 -10.04 9.76 -18.38
N ARG A 67 -9.12 9.48 -17.43
CA ARG A 67 -7.96 8.62 -17.69
C ARG A 67 -8.49 7.26 -18.15
N LEU A 68 -8.12 6.89 -19.37
CA LEU A 68 -8.42 5.61 -19.99
C LEU A 68 -8.02 4.43 -19.06
N PRO A 69 -8.73 3.29 -19.13
CA PRO A 69 -8.27 2.06 -18.51
C PRO A 69 -6.92 1.69 -19.13
N GLN A 70 -5.84 1.62 -18.32
CA GLN A 70 -4.55 1.12 -18.81
C GLN A 70 -4.75 -0.29 -19.37
N SER A 71 -4.43 -0.48 -20.65
CA SER A 71 -4.54 -1.77 -21.31
C SER A 71 -3.51 -2.74 -20.69
N GLN A 72 -3.77 -4.05 -20.76
CA GLN A 72 -2.81 -5.05 -20.27
C GLN A 72 -1.42 -4.90 -20.91
N ASN A 73 -1.38 -4.49 -22.19
CA ASN A 73 -0.15 -4.17 -22.92
C ASN A 73 0.62 -3.00 -22.28
N ASP A 74 -0.07 -1.98 -21.78
CA ASP A 74 0.58 -0.84 -21.10
C ASP A 74 1.24 -1.29 -19.79
N LYS A 75 0.58 -2.20 -19.05
CA LYS A 75 1.13 -2.75 -17.81
C LYS A 75 2.36 -3.61 -18.05
N GLU A 76 2.32 -4.49 -19.06
CA GLU A 76 3.45 -5.32 -19.42
C GLU A 76 4.64 -4.48 -19.89
N GLN A 77 4.40 -3.45 -20.70
CA GLN A 77 5.45 -2.54 -21.14
C GLN A 77 6.06 -1.77 -19.97
N MET A 78 5.26 -1.25 -19.04
CA MET A 78 5.78 -0.59 -17.84
C MET A 78 6.64 -1.54 -17.00
N LEU A 79 6.22 -2.80 -16.82
CA LEU A 79 6.99 -3.79 -16.08
C LEU A 79 8.30 -4.16 -16.78
N LYS A 80 8.29 -4.25 -18.11
CA LYS A 80 9.50 -4.46 -18.91
C LYS A 80 10.49 -3.32 -18.72
N ASN A 81 10.03 -2.07 -18.86
CA ASN A 81 10.86 -0.88 -18.67
C ASN A 81 11.46 -0.83 -17.25
N LEU A 82 10.67 -1.16 -16.22
CA LEU A 82 11.16 -1.20 -14.84
C LEU A 82 12.18 -2.32 -14.61
N ARG A 83 11.99 -3.48 -15.25
CA ARG A 83 12.94 -4.59 -15.19
C ARG A 83 14.30 -4.18 -15.78
N GLU A 84 14.29 -3.50 -16.92
CA GLU A 84 15.52 -3.00 -17.56
C GLU A 84 16.25 -1.97 -16.68
N LYS A 85 15.52 -1.17 -15.90
CA LYS A 85 16.11 -0.22 -14.93
C LYS A 85 16.71 -0.90 -13.71
N ILE A 86 16.08 -1.96 -13.20
CA ILE A 86 16.49 -2.60 -11.94
C ILE A 86 17.60 -3.65 -12.13
N GLU A 87 17.65 -4.33 -13.29
CA GLU A 87 18.60 -5.41 -13.53
C GLU A 87 20.08 -5.00 -13.33
N PRO A 88 20.54 -3.83 -13.81
CA PRO A 88 21.92 -3.38 -13.56
C PRO A 88 22.22 -3.16 -12.08
N LEU A 89 21.25 -2.66 -11.31
CA LEU A 89 21.38 -2.51 -9.86
C LEU A 89 21.44 -3.87 -9.18
N GLN A 90 20.62 -4.82 -9.64
CA GLN A 90 20.63 -6.18 -9.10
C GLN A 90 21.98 -6.87 -9.29
N LYS A 91 22.63 -6.64 -10.45
CA LYS A 91 23.99 -7.10 -10.74
C LYS A 91 25.03 -6.39 -9.86
N HIS A 92 24.95 -5.06 -9.75
CA HIS A 92 25.89 -4.28 -8.94
C HIS A 92 25.89 -4.68 -7.46
N TYR A 93 24.70 -4.97 -6.90
CA TYR A 93 24.54 -5.40 -5.51
C TYR A 93 24.50 -6.93 -5.33
N HIS A 94 24.84 -7.71 -6.36
CA HIS A 94 24.89 -9.19 -6.32
C HIS A 94 23.59 -9.87 -5.81
N THR A 95 22.44 -9.22 -6.00
CA THR A 95 21.14 -9.69 -5.49
C THR A 95 20.52 -10.82 -6.31
N THR A 96 21.12 -11.18 -7.45
CA THR A 96 20.71 -12.33 -8.27
C THR A 96 21.32 -13.65 -7.80
N ASP A 97 22.26 -13.60 -6.86
CA ASP A 97 22.99 -14.77 -6.41
C ASP A 97 22.11 -15.69 -5.56
N LYS A 98 22.42 -16.99 -5.55
CA LYS A 98 21.59 -18.01 -4.88
C LYS A 98 21.38 -17.73 -3.40
N GLU A 99 22.33 -17.04 -2.76
CA GLU A 99 22.22 -16.66 -1.35
C GLU A 99 21.05 -15.69 -1.07
N TRP A 100 20.55 -14.97 -2.06
CA TRP A 100 19.43 -14.03 -1.92
C TRP A 100 18.07 -14.66 -2.25
N PHE A 101 18.06 -15.91 -2.73
CA PHE A 101 16.82 -16.62 -2.98
C PHE A 101 16.01 -16.79 -1.69
N GLY A 102 14.75 -16.34 -1.70
CA GLY A 102 13.88 -16.37 -0.53
C GLY A 102 14.13 -15.28 0.52
N LYS A 103 15.16 -14.44 0.38
CA LYS A 103 15.47 -13.34 1.32
C LYS A 103 14.69 -12.05 1.05
N SER A 104 13.50 -12.14 0.45
CA SER A 104 12.68 -10.96 0.17
C SER A 104 12.11 -10.36 1.45
N VAL A 105 12.42 -9.09 1.70
CA VAL A 105 11.96 -8.32 2.87
C VAL A 105 10.44 -8.12 2.87
N LEU A 106 9.79 -8.12 1.70
CA LEU A 106 8.37 -7.77 1.57
C LEU A 106 7.47 -8.93 1.15
N LEU A 107 8.02 -10.10 0.81
CA LEU A 107 7.25 -11.21 0.23
C LEU A 107 6.14 -11.72 1.15
N SER A 108 6.42 -11.84 2.44
CA SER A 108 5.41 -12.26 3.44
C SER A 108 4.20 -11.32 3.45
N HIS A 109 4.44 -10.01 3.32
CA HIS A 109 3.39 -9.01 3.28
C HIS A 109 2.66 -9.01 1.93
N LEU A 110 3.37 -9.25 0.81
CA LEU A 110 2.78 -9.39 -0.52
C LEU A 110 1.81 -10.58 -0.57
N HIS A 111 2.18 -11.72 0.01
CA HIS A 111 1.30 -12.89 0.11
C HIS A 111 0.02 -12.58 0.89
N GLN A 112 0.11 -11.71 1.90
CA GLN A 112 -1.04 -11.31 2.70
C GLN A 112 -1.95 -10.28 2.03
N LEU A 113 -1.55 -9.63 0.93
CA LEU A 113 -2.37 -8.59 0.29
C LEU A 113 -3.76 -9.10 -0.06
N ASN A 114 -3.83 -10.25 -0.74
CA ASN A 114 -5.09 -10.84 -1.17
C ASN A 114 -5.95 -11.37 -0.01
N SER A 115 -5.36 -11.52 1.19
CA SER A 115 -6.07 -11.93 2.41
C SER A 115 -6.69 -10.77 3.20
N LYS A 116 -6.43 -9.52 2.81
CA LYS A 116 -6.98 -8.35 3.53
C LYS A 116 -8.47 -8.17 3.21
N ALA A 117 -9.24 -7.79 4.23
CA ALA A 117 -10.69 -7.76 4.19
C ALA A 117 -11.28 -6.66 3.27
N SER A 118 -10.51 -5.61 2.95
CA SER A 118 -10.96 -4.52 2.08
C SER A 118 -9.85 -4.02 1.17
N CYS A 119 -10.24 -3.48 0.02
CA CYS A 119 -9.33 -2.81 -0.92
C CYS A 119 -8.56 -1.67 -0.23
N THR A 120 -9.19 -0.94 0.69
CA THR A 120 -8.53 0.12 1.48
C THR A 120 -7.37 -0.41 2.33
N CYS A 121 -7.55 -1.57 2.97
CA CYS A 121 -6.46 -2.20 3.72
C CYS A 121 -5.30 -2.63 2.81
N GLN A 122 -5.60 -3.08 1.59
CA GLN A 122 -4.60 -3.46 0.60
C GLN A 122 -3.82 -2.23 0.12
N SER A 123 -4.52 -1.15 -0.24
CA SER A 123 -3.92 0.11 -0.67
C SER A 123 -2.99 0.68 0.40
N LEU A 124 -3.43 0.70 1.67
CA LEU A 124 -2.61 1.19 2.77
C LEU A 124 -1.33 0.35 2.92
N LEU A 125 -1.44 -0.97 2.82
CA LEU A 125 -0.29 -1.86 2.90
C LEU A 125 0.68 -1.65 1.72
N LEU A 126 0.15 -1.50 0.50
CA LEU A 126 0.95 -1.21 -0.70
C LEU A 126 1.70 0.11 -0.59
N ASP A 127 1.06 1.19 -0.12
CA ASP A 127 1.75 2.46 0.09
C ASP A 127 2.89 2.32 1.10
N ARG A 128 2.68 1.58 2.21
CA ARG A 128 3.76 1.35 3.19
C ARG A 128 4.93 0.56 2.59
N MET A 129 4.66 -0.48 1.80
CA MET A 129 5.71 -1.23 1.11
C MET A 129 6.51 -0.35 0.16
N LEU A 130 5.83 0.49 -0.62
CA LEU A 130 6.48 1.43 -1.55
C LEU A 130 7.29 2.48 -0.79
N ASN A 131 6.79 3.00 0.33
CA ASN A 131 7.53 3.95 1.18
C ASN A 131 8.82 3.34 1.74
N ILE A 132 8.76 2.10 2.23
CA ILE A 132 9.95 1.38 2.72
C ILE A 132 10.93 1.15 1.57
N THR A 133 10.44 0.77 0.39
CA THR A 133 11.27 0.56 -0.80
C THR A 133 11.98 1.86 -1.20
N GLU A 134 11.27 2.98 -1.24
CA GLU A 134 11.86 4.30 -1.51
C GLU A 134 12.94 4.67 -0.49
N THR A 135 12.69 4.41 0.80
CA THR A 135 13.64 4.68 1.90
C THR A 135 14.91 3.85 1.74
N ILE A 136 14.79 2.57 1.42
CA ILE A 136 15.95 1.67 1.18
C ILE A 136 16.73 2.16 -0.04
N LEU A 137 16.07 2.50 -1.14
CA LEU A 137 16.73 3.01 -2.34
C LEU A 137 17.45 4.33 -2.07
N GLN A 138 16.86 5.20 -1.25
CA GLN A 138 17.49 6.46 -0.84
C GLN A 138 18.76 6.24 -0.01
N ASP A 139 18.73 5.29 0.93
CA ASP A 139 19.89 4.91 1.73
C ASP A 139 21.00 4.29 0.86
N LEU A 140 20.65 3.37 -0.03
CA LEU A 140 21.59 2.82 -1.02
C LEU A 140 22.21 3.93 -1.88
N ARG A 141 21.42 4.93 -2.29
CA ARG A 141 21.93 6.06 -3.07
C ARG A 141 22.91 6.91 -2.27
N GLY A 142 22.63 7.12 -0.98
CA GLY A 142 23.53 7.86 -0.08
C GLY A 142 24.87 7.17 0.13
N LYS A 143 24.90 5.83 0.01
CA LYS A 143 26.10 5.00 0.19
C LYS A 143 26.84 4.67 -1.11
N ALA A 144 26.21 4.88 -2.27
CA ALA A 144 26.81 4.58 -3.56
C ALA A 144 28.00 5.51 -3.84
N GLU A 145 29.15 4.93 -4.19
CA GLU A 145 30.37 5.69 -4.50
C GLU A 145 30.36 6.21 -5.94
N ASN A 146 29.79 5.46 -6.88
CA ASN A 146 29.80 5.81 -8.30
C ASN A 146 28.51 6.53 -8.73
N GLU A 147 28.68 7.57 -9.56
CA GLU A 147 27.57 8.41 -10.04
C GLU A 147 26.58 7.66 -10.94
N GLU A 148 27.05 6.63 -11.65
CA GLU A 148 26.19 5.78 -12.47
C GLU A 148 25.13 5.05 -11.62
N THR A 149 25.56 4.44 -10.51
CA THR A 149 24.68 3.74 -9.56
C THR A 149 23.75 4.73 -8.87
N LYS A 150 24.22 5.92 -8.50
CA LYS A 150 23.36 6.98 -7.96
C LYS A 150 22.26 7.39 -8.93
N THR A 151 22.61 7.53 -10.21
CA THR A 151 21.66 7.87 -11.28
C THR A 151 20.62 6.77 -11.43
N ARG A 152 21.06 5.51 -11.56
CA ARG A 152 20.16 4.35 -11.69
C ARG A 152 19.22 4.19 -10.50
N LEU A 153 19.72 4.39 -9.27
CA LEU A 153 18.88 4.38 -8.06
C LEU A 153 17.84 5.51 -8.10
N THR A 154 18.22 6.69 -8.57
CA THR A 154 17.30 7.84 -8.73
C THR A 154 16.20 7.53 -9.74
N ASP A 155 16.51 6.85 -10.85
CA ASP A 155 15.52 6.45 -11.84
C ASP A 155 14.49 5.50 -11.25
N VAL A 156 14.93 4.47 -10.52
CA VAL A 156 14.02 3.52 -9.85
C VAL A 156 13.20 4.21 -8.76
N MET A 157 13.81 5.09 -7.96
CA MET A 157 13.09 5.89 -6.96
C MET A 157 11.99 6.75 -7.59
N THR A 158 12.23 7.30 -8.78
CA THR A 158 11.23 8.10 -9.51
C THR A 158 10.01 7.26 -9.87
N GLU A 159 10.20 6.03 -10.33
CA GLU A 159 9.09 5.10 -10.59
C GLU A 159 8.30 4.77 -9.31
N VAL A 160 9.01 4.54 -8.19
CA VAL A 160 8.36 4.32 -6.89
C VAL A 160 7.52 5.53 -6.48
N LYS A 161 8.05 6.75 -6.61
CA LYS A 161 7.31 8.00 -6.31
C LYS A 161 6.06 8.16 -7.18
N ILE A 162 6.15 7.86 -8.48
CA ILE A 162 5.00 7.90 -9.39
C ILE A 162 3.91 6.92 -8.93
N LEU A 163 4.29 5.72 -8.50
CA LEU A 163 3.33 4.75 -7.96
C LEU A 163 2.72 5.23 -6.64
N ARG A 164 3.54 5.77 -5.74
CA ARG A 164 3.09 6.30 -4.44
C ARG A 164 2.12 7.46 -4.57
N HIS A 165 2.25 8.29 -5.60
CA HIS A 165 1.32 9.38 -5.84
C HIS A 165 -0.14 8.91 -5.97
N LYS A 166 -0.38 7.66 -6.39
CA LYS A 166 -1.72 7.06 -6.48
C LYS A 166 -2.36 6.76 -5.12
N TYR A 167 -1.60 6.79 -4.03
CA TYR A 167 -2.02 6.42 -2.68
C TYR A 167 -2.03 7.63 -1.73
N SER A 168 -2.34 8.82 -2.25
CA SER A 168 -2.30 10.07 -1.47
C SER A 168 -3.25 10.07 -0.26
N GLU A 169 -4.40 9.39 -0.36
CA GLU A 169 -5.36 9.28 0.74
C GLU A 169 -4.84 8.31 1.82
N GLU A 170 -4.26 7.18 1.43
CA GLU A 170 -3.63 6.25 2.36
C GLU A 170 -2.42 6.87 3.08
N GLN A 171 -1.73 7.81 2.43
CA GLN A 171 -0.67 8.60 3.06
C GLN A 171 -1.22 9.58 4.11
N LYS A 172 -2.41 10.17 3.90
CA LYS A 172 -3.08 10.99 4.93
C LYS A 172 -3.47 10.15 6.13
N VAL A 173 -4.17 9.03 5.90
CA VAL A 173 -4.58 8.10 6.97
C VAL A 173 -3.38 7.63 7.78
N TRP A 174 -2.25 7.34 7.14
CA TRP A 174 -1.05 6.97 7.86
C TRP A 174 -0.48 8.08 8.73
N ARG A 175 -0.48 9.34 8.27
CA ARG A 175 -0.04 10.46 9.10
C ARG A 175 -0.90 10.55 10.36
N GLU A 176 -2.22 10.45 10.21
CA GLU A 176 -3.13 10.41 11.37
C GLU A 176 -2.81 9.24 12.32
N LEU A 177 -2.51 8.05 11.80
CA LEU A 177 -2.08 6.91 12.62
C LEU A 177 -0.77 7.17 13.36
N GLN A 178 0.20 7.84 12.73
CA GLN A 178 1.46 8.23 13.37
C GLN A 178 1.21 9.27 14.47
N ASP A 179 0.35 10.25 14.20
CA ASP A 179 -0.02 11.28 15.16
C ASP A 179 -0.67 10.65 16.40
N ILE A 180 -1.62 9.73 16.20
CA ILE A 180 -2.24 8.94 17.28
C ILE A 180 -1.18 8.12 18.03
N HIS A 181 -0.27 7.45 17.33
CA HIS A 181 0.77 6.64 17.98
C HIS A 181 1.74 7.50 18.82
N SER A 182 1.95 8.76 18.42
CA SER A 182 2.85 9.69 19.11
C SER A 182 2.26 10.32 20.37
N VAL A 183 0.97 10.12 20.65
CA VAL A 183 0.31 10.68 21.84
C VAL A 183 0.97 10.18 23.12
N GLU A 184 1.41 11.11 23.97
CA GLU A 184 2.00 10.80 25.26
C GLU A 184 0.92 10.33 26.25
N VAL A 185 0.80 9.01 26.42
CA VAL A 185 -0.25 8.38 27.25
C VAL A 185 -0.10 8.62 28.76
N LYS A 186 1.09 9.05 29.21
CA LYS A 186 1.37 9.39 30.61
C LYS A 186 1.01 10.84 30.96
N ASN A 187 0.71 11.67 29.96
CA ASN A 187 0.32 13.05 30.15
C ASN A 187 -1.11 13.16 30.70
N GLY A 188 -1.28 13.81 31.86
CA GLY A 188 -2.58 13.91 32.54
C GLY A 188 -3.67 14.64 31.73
N THR A 189 -3.29 15.60 30.87
CA THR A 189 -4.24 16.29 29.98
C THR A 189 -4.73 15.35 28.88
N ASN A 190 -3.84 14.58 28.26
CA ASN A 190 -4.21 13.60 27.23
C ASN A 190 -5.13 12.50 27.79
N GLN A 191 -4.88 12.04 29.02
CA GLN A 191 -5.72 11.06 29.71
C GLN A 191 -7.16 11.57 29.90
N LYS A 192 -7.31 12.81 30.40
CA LYS A 192 -8.62 13.46 30.54
C LYS A 192 -9.31 13.68 29.19
N GLY A 193 -8.54 14.11 28.18
CA GLY A 193 -9.03 14.26 26.81
C GLY A 193 -9.55 12.94 26.21
N ALA A 194 -8.82 11.84 26.43
CA ALA A 194 -9.24 10.51 25.98
C ALA A 194 -10.57 10.08 26.61
N LEU A 195 -10.77 10.33 27.92
CA LEU A 195 -12.05 10.08 28.59
C LEU A 195 -13.20 10.90 28.00
N ASN A 196 -12.94 12.17 27.66
CA ASN A 196 -13.95 13.05 27.05
C ASN A 196 -14.39 12.57 25.67
N SER A 197 -13.48 12.01 24.88
CA SER A 197 -13.77 11.47 23.54
C SER A 197 -14.27 10.02 23.55
N PHE A 198 -14.22 9.31 24.68
CA PHE A 198 -14.40 7.87 24.72
C PHE A 198 -15.78 7.40 24.27
N LEU A 199 -16.86 8.04 24.73
CA LEU A 199 -18.22 7.62 24.36
C LEU A 199 -18.48 7.76 22.86
N ILE A 200 -18.00 8.85 22.24
CA ILE A 200 -18.11 9.07 20.80
C ILE A 200 -17.29 8.02 20.04
N LEU A 201 -16.06 7.74 20.50
CA LEU A 201 -15.21 6.73 19.88
C LEU A 201 -15.86 5.33 19.95
N TYR A 202 -16.49 4.99 21.08
CA TYR A 202 -17.17 3.72 21.28
C TYR A 202 -18.36 3.57 20.33
N ASP A 203 -19.21 4.60 20.23
CA ASP A 203 -20.38 4.62 19.32
C ASP A 203 -19.96 4.45 17.85
N LEU A 204 -18.89 5.14 17.43
CA LEU A 204 -18.36 5.05 16.06
C LEU A 204 -17.66 3.72 15.74
N ALA A 205 -17.31 2.90 16.73
CA ALA A 205 -16.57 1.66 16.54
C ALA A 205 -17.43 0.40 16.67
N TYR A 206 -18.62 0.53 17.27
CA TYR A 206 -19.59 -0.55 17.47
C TYR A 206 -20.50 -0.68 16.24
#